data_AF-A0A7K2NS74-F1
#
_entry.id   AF-A0A7K2NS74-F1
#
_cell.length_a   1.000
_cell.length_b   1.000
_cell.length_c   1.000
_cell.angle_alpha   90.00
_cell.angle_beta   90.00
_cell.angle_gamma   90.00
#
_symmetry.space_group_name_H-M   'P 1'
#
loop_
_entity.id
_entity.type
_entity.pdbx_description
1 polymer ?
#
loop_
_entity_poly.entity_id
_entity_poly.type
_entity_poly.pdbx_seq_one_letter_code
_entity_poly.pdbx_strand_id
1 'polypeptide(L)'
;LLDPFTARAMRDTPADLISVKIGINVVNADLMRLRAFGPAVHGFLDTVREGHPTTPLLVVSPILCPVQEDTPGPLAPDFSGLAEGRLRFVATGDPAERASGKLTLNVIRDELSRIVSERAADDENLYYLDGRELYGQADTADLPLPDDIHPDAATHRLIGERFAELAFADRGAFADRGAFGD
;
A
#
# COMPACT_ATOMS: atom_id res chain seq x y z
N LEU A 1 -4.61 5.30 7.78
CA LEU A 1 -5.54 5.17 6.62
C LEU A 1 -5.26 6.37 5.71
N LEU A 2 -6.20 6.81 4.86
CA LEU A 2 -6.11 8.09 4.13
C LEU A 2 -6.59 9.24 5.01
N ASP A 3 -6.10 9.29 6.25
CA ASP A 3 -6.56 10.23 7.24
C ASP A 3 -5.99 11.63 6.96
N PRO A 4 -6.81 12.69 6.89
CA PRO A 4 -6.31 14.03 6.61
C PRO A 4 -5.32 14.56 7.65
N PHE A 5 -5.43 14.10 8.91
CA PHE A 5 -4.48 14.49 9.95
C PHE A 5 -3.11 13.83 9.76
N THR A 6 -3.03 12.62 9.20
CA THR A 6 -1.76 11.98 8.84
C THR A 6 -1.10 12.74 7.69
N ALA A 7 -1.86 13.14 6.67
CA ALA A 7 -1.34 13.95 5.58
C ALA A 7 -0.76 15.29 6.08
N ARG A 8 -1.45 15.98 6.99
CA ARG A 8 -0.95 17.21 7.62
C ARG A 8 0.30 16.99 8.46
N ALA A 9 0.36 15.91 9.23
CA ALA A 9 1.56 15.58 9.99
C ALA A 9 2.77 15.35 9.07
N MET A 10 2.56 14.65 7.95
CA MET A 10 3.60 14.46 6.93
C MET A 10 4.01 15.77 6.26
N ARG A 11 3.05 16.63 5.90
CA ARG A 11 3.28 17.98 5.36
C ARG A 11 4.18 18.82 6.27
N ASP A 12 3.91 18.80 7.57
CA ASP A 12 4.60 19.65 8.55
C ASP A 12 5.93 19.04 9.06
N THR A 13 6.18 17.76 8.78
CA THR A 13 7.42 17.07 9.18
C THR A 13 8.48 17.24 8.09
N PRO A 14 9.67 17.81 8.38
CA PRO A 14 10.77 17.88 7.40
C PRO A 14 11.18 16.48 6.93
N ALA A 15 11.32 16.31 5.62
CA ALA A 15 11.72 15.05 5.01
C ALA A 15 12.42 15.31 3.67
N ASP A 16 13.56 14.66 3.45
CA ASP A 16 14.28 14.69 2.17
C ASP A 16 13.74 13.67 1.16
N LEU A 17 13.07 12.62 1.65
CA LEU A 17 12.47 11.53 0.88
C LEU A 17 11.19 11.09 1.58
N ILE A 18 10.13 10.83 0.82
CA ILE A 18 8.84 10.41 1.36
C ILE A 18 8.36 9.15 0.67
N SER A 19 8.00 8.13 1.42
CA SER A 19 7.23 6.99 0.91
C SER A 19 5.91 6.85 1.64
N VAL A 20 4.82 6.60 0.91
CA VAL A 20 3.48 6.35 1.46
C VAL A 20 2.95 5.01 0.96
N LYS A 21 2.69 4.08 1.88
CA LYS A 21 2.07 2.79 1.54
C LYS A 21 0.57 2.82 1.85
N ILE A 22 -0.27 2.69 0.82
CA ILE A 22 -1.72 2.89 0.92
C ILE A 22 -2.45 1.62 0.49
N GLY A 23 -3.50 1.23 1.25
CA GLY A 23 -4.52 0.33 0.72
C GLY A 23 -5.11 -0.66 1.72
N ILE A 24 -4.34 -1.64 2.20
CA ILE A 24 -4.92 -2.81 2.92
C ILE A 24 -5.83 -2.41 4.08
N ASN A 25 -5.46 -1.40 4.88
CA ASN A 25 -6.30 -0.94 5.99
C ASN A 25 -7.65 -0.32 5.54
N VAL A 26 -7.70 0.32 4.36
CA VAL A 26 -8.94 0.86 3.78
C VAL A 26 -9.87 -0.28 3.39
N VAL A 27 -9.30 -1.36 2.82
CA VAL A 27 -10.06 -2.52 2.36
C VAL A 27 -10.52 -3.38 3.55
N ASN A 28 -9.63 -3.65 4.51
CA ASN A 28 -9.91 -4.44 5.71
C ASN A 28 -11.11 -3.92 6.51
N ALA A 29 -11.29 -2.59 6.53
CA ALA A 29 -12.36 -1.94 7.27
C ALA A 29 -13.64 -1.71 6.44
N ASP A 30 -13.66 -2.08 5.15
CA ASP A 30 -14.69 -1.67 4.19
C ASP A 30 -14.96 -0.14 4.24
N LEU A 31 -13.88 0.64 4.42
CA LEU A 31 -13.98 2.01 4.94
C LEU A 31 -14.66 2.98 3.97
N MET A 32 -14.53 2.74 2.67
CA MET A 32 -15.06 3.61 1.64
C MET A 32 -15.31 2.87 0.34
N ARG A 33 -15.91 3.57 -0.63
CA ARG A 33 -16.14 3.06 -1.99
C ARG A 33 -15.16 3.71 -2.96
N LEU A 34 -14.99 3.11 -4.13
CA LEU A 34 -14.11 3.60 -5.20
C LEU A 34 -14.33 5.09 -5.52
N ARG A 35 -15.59 5.53 -5.55
CA ARG A 35 -15.94 6.93 -5.77
C ARG A 35 -15.29 7.91 -4.78
N ALA A 36 -15.10 7.49 -3.52
CA ALA A 36 -14.48 8.30 -2.49
C ALA A 36 -12.97 8.08 -2.38
N PHE A 37 -12.48 6.90 -2.77
CA PHE A 37 -11.06 6.56 -2.68
C PHE A 37 -10.17 7.44 -3.55
N GLY A 38 -10.50 7.62 -4.84
CA GLY A 38 -9.71 8.46 -5.75
C GLY A 38 -9.53 9.90 -5.24
N PRO A 39 -10.62 10.64 -4.93
CA PRO A 39 -10.52 11.97 -4.33
C PRO A 39 -9.75 12.01 -3.00
N ALA A 40 -9.88 10.98 -2.16
CA ALA A 40 -9.15 10.91 -0.90
C ALA A 40 -7.64 10.76 -1.11
N VAL A 41 -7.21 9.95 -2.09
CA VAL A 41 -5.79 9.84 -2.47
C VAL A 41 -5.28 11.17 -3.01
N HIS A 42 -6.00 11.81 -3.94
CA HIS A 42 -5.62 13.13 -4.45
C HIS A 42 -5.44 14.16 -3.33
N GLY A 43 -6.44 14.31 -2.46
CA GLY A 43 -6.36 15.25 -1.34
C GLY A 43 -5.22 14.94 -0.36
N PHE A 44 -4.92 13.66 -0.13
CA PHE A 44 -3.78 13.24 0.68
C PHE A 44 -2.45 13.68 0.03
N LEU A 45 -2.27 13.40 -1.26
CA LEU A 45 -1.05 13.77 -2.00
C LEU A 45 -0.89 15.29 -2.11
N ASP A 46 -1.97 16.01 -2.39
CA ASP A 46 -1.97 17.49 -2.44
C ASP A 46 -1.54 18.07 -1.10
N THR A 47 -2.12 17.56 0.01
CA THR A 47 -1.75 18.01 1.36
C THR A 47 -0.27 17.78 1.65
N VAL A 48 0.30 16.63 1.26
CA VAL A 48 1.74 16.39 1.46
C VAL A 48 2.57 17.35 0.60
N ARG A 49 2.16 17.59 -0.66
CA ARG A 49 2.85 18.50 -1.59
C ARG A 49 2.83 19.97 -1.16
N GLU A 50 1.84 20.41 -0.38
CA GLU A 50 1.83 21.75 0.23
C GLU A 50 3.08 22.02 1.09
N GLY A 51 3.61 21.01 1.76
CA GLY A 51 4.82 21.10 2.61
C GLY A 51 6.09 20.63 1.91
N HIS A 52 5.93 19.81 0.86
CA HIS A 52 7.03 19.15 0.16
C HIS A 52 6.90 19.29 -1.37
N PRO A 53 7.03 20.51 -1.94
CA PRO A 53 6.69 20.76 -3.34
C PRO A 53 7.53 19.97 -4.35
N THR A 54 8.78 19.66 -4.00
CA THR A 54 9.75 18.99 -4.90
C THR A 54 10.39 17.75 -4.28
N THR A 55 10.04 17.38 -3.06
CA THR A 55 10.62 16.19 -2.39
C THR A 55 10.22 14.92 -3.13
N PRO A 56 11.13 13.98 -3.45
CA PRO A 56 10.75 12.69 -4.01
C PRO A 56 9.68 11.99 -3.16
N LEU A 57 8.54 11.66 -3.78
CA LEU A 57 7.40 11.03 -3.12
C LEU A 57 7.03 9.72 -3.82
N LEU A 58 7.28 8.61 -3.13
CA LEU A 58 7.00 7.25 -3.60
C LEU A 58 5.68 6.74 -3.02
N VAL A 59 4.69 6.51 -3.88
CA VAL A 59 3.46 5.80 -3.52
C VAL A 59 3.67 4.30 -3.71
N VAL A 60 3.55 3.54 -2.63
CA VAL A 60 3.65 2.09 -2.63
C VAL A 60 2.25 1.50 -2.48
N SER A 61 1.84 0.64 -3.41
CA SER A 61 0.56 -0.04 -3.30
C SER A 61 0.63 -1.25 -2.34
N PRO A 62 -0.50 -1.90 -1.99
CA PRO A 62 -0.48 -3.05 -1.09
C PRO A 62 0.35 -4.20 -1.66
N ILE A 63 1.05 -4.90 -0.76
CA ILE A 63 1.62 -6.22 -1.06
C ILE A 63 0.49 -7.21 -1.31
N LEU A 64 0.81 -8.35 -1.92
CA LEU A 64 -0.18 -9.41 -2.12
C LEU A 64 -0.69 -9.93 -0.77
N CYS A 65 -2.01 -10.04 -0.64
CA CYS A 65 -2.66 -10.63 0.51
C CYS A 65 -3.87 -11.43 0.01
N PRO A 66 -3.77 -12.77 -0.08
CA PRO A 66 -4.72 -13.58 -0.85
C PRO A 66 -6.19 -13.35 -0.46
N VAL A 67 -6.46 -13.19 0.84
CA VAL A 67 -7.83 -13.03 1.35
C VAL A 67 -8.52 -11.73 0.93
N GLN A 68 -7.76 -10.73 0.43
CA GLN A 68 -8.27 -9.40 0.05
C GLN A 68 -8.03 -9.05 -1.43
N GLU A 69 -7.51 -9.98 -2.25
CA GLU A 69 -7.26 -9.72 -3.69
C GLU A 69 -8.57 -9.48 -4.45
N ASP A 70 -9.57 -10.33 -4.21
CA ASP A 70 -10.86 -10.34 -4.94
C ASP A 70 -12.10 -10.28 -4.06
N THR A 71 -11.93 -10.41 -2.74
CA THR A 71 -13.03 -10.34 -1.76
C THR A 71 -12.90 -9.05 -0.95
N PRO A 72 -13.90 -8.15 -0.97
CA PRO A 72 -13.83 -6.93 -0.18
C PRO A 72 -13.95 -7.23 1.31
N GLY A 73 -13.54 -6.28 2.14
CA GLY A 73 -13.79 -6.33 3.57
C GLY A 73 -15.28 -6.25 3.97
N PRO A 74 -15.56 -6.28 5.28
CA PRO A 74 -14.57 -6.21 6.36
C PRO A 74 -13.83 -7.54 6.56
N LEU A 75 -12.63 -7.46 7.14
CA LEU A 75 -11.98 -8.64 7.72
C LEU A 75 -12.64 -9.01 9.04
N ALA A 76 -12.74 -10.31 9.29
CA ALA A 76 -13.14 -10.87 10.57
C ALA A 76 -12.15 -11.96 11.01
N PRO A 77 -11.95 -12.13 12.33
CA PRO A 77 -11.20 -13.27 12.83
C PRO A 77 -11.93 -14.59 12.51
N ASP A 78 -11.17 -15.57 12.05
CA ASP A 78 -11.62 -16.97 11.95
C ASP A 78 -11.07 -17.76 13.15
N PHE A 79 -12.01 -18.24 13.98
CA PHE A 79 -11.71 -19.02 15.18
C PHE A 79 -11.72 -20.53 14.95
N SER A 80 -11.96 -21.00 13.73
CA SER A 80 -12.04 -22.43 13.40
C SER A 80 -10.79 -23.22 13.79
N GLY A 81 -9.60 -22.59 13.69
CA GLY A 81 -8.30 -23.16 14.06
C GLY A 81 -7.83 -22.88 15.48
N LEU A 82 -8.64 -22.22 16.33
CA LEU A 82 -8.17 -21.69 17.61
C LEU A 82 -7.72 -22.80 18.58
N ALA A 83 -8.39 -23.96 18.55
CA ALA A 83 -8.03 -25.13 19.36
C ALA A 83 -6.62 -25.68 19.03
N GLU A 84 -6.12 -25.40 17.82
CA GLU A 84 -4.77 -25.75 17.36
C GLU A 84 -3.77 -24.59 17.57
N GLY A 85 -4.17 -23.52 18.26
CA GLY A 85 -3.36 -22.31 18.45
C GLY A 85 -3.27 -21.43 17.21
N ARG A 86 -4.14 -21.63 16.21
CA ARG A 86 -4.13 -20.88 14.95
C ARG A 86 -5.27 -19.87 14.91
N LEU A 87 -4.93 -18.58 14.87
CA LEU A 87 -5.86 -17.50 14.56
C LEU A 87 -5.59 -17.01 13.14
N ARG A 88 -6.63 -16.90 12.32
CA ARG A 88 -6.57 -16.39 10.95
C ARG A 88 -7.58 -15.27 10.75
N PHE A 89 -7.50 -14.60 9.62
CA PHE A 89 -8.49 -13.62 9.21
C PHE A 89 -9.05 -13.97 7.83
N VAL A 90 -10.34 -13.68 7.67
CA VAL A 90 -11.05 -13.88 6.41
C VAL A 90 -11.77 -12.60 6.02
N ALA A 91 -11.81 -12.31 4.72
CA ALA A 91 -12.66 -11.26 4.18
C ALA A 91 -14.11 -11.77 4.11
N THR A 92 -15.05 -10.97 4.61
CA THR A 92 -16.46 -11.37 4.77
C THR A 92 -17.40 -10.69 3.78
N GLY A 93 -16.89 -9.81 2.92
CA GLY A 93 -17.69 -9.15 1.89
C GLY A 93 -18.02 -10.07 0.71
N ASP A 94 -18.98 -9.66 -0.12
CA ASP A 94 -19.33 -10.38 -1.34
C ASP A 94 -18.48 -9.86 -2.53
N PRO A 95 -17.72 -10.73 -3.23
CA PRO A 95 -16.95 -10.34 -4.42
C PRO A 95 -17.77 -9.63 -5.51
N ALA A 96 -19.09 -9.86 -5.59
CA ALA A 96 -19.97 -9.20 -6.55
C ALA A 96 -20.18 -7.70 -6.23
N GLU A 97 -20.02 -7.29 -4.98
CA GLU A 97 -20.16 -5.89 -4.55
C GLU A 97 -19.02 -4.99 -5.05
N ARG A 98 -17.98 -5.54 -5.69
CA ARG A 98 -17.02 -4.74 -6.46
C ARG A 98 -17.72 -3.91 -7.55
N ALA A 99 -18.77 -4.46 -8.17
CA ALA A 99 -19.55 -3.76 -9.19
C ALA A 99 -20.29 -2.52 -8.62
N SER A 100 -20.56 -2.49 -7.31
CA SER A 100 -21.12 -1.32 -6.60
C SER A 100 -20.04 -0.45 -5.94
N GLY A 101 -18.77 -0.68 -6.27
CA GLY A 101 -17.65 0.15 -5.86
C GLY A 101 -17.02 -0.24 -4.52
N LYS A 102 -17.27 -1.44 -3.98
CA LYS A 102 -16.43 -1.98 -2.90
C LYS A 102 -15.00 -2.20 -3.42
N LEU A 103 -14.05 -1.99 -2.51
CA LEU A 103 -12.63 -2.03 -2.82
C LEU A 103 -12.07 -3.43 -2.55
N THR A 104 -11.09 -3.83 -3.35
CA THR A 104 -10.19 -4.96 -3.09
C THR A 104 -8.76 -4.51 -3.35
N LEU A 105 -7.75 -5.32 -3.03
CA LEU A 105 -6.36 -4.93 -3.29
C LEU A 105 -6.07 -4.76 -4.78
N ASN A 106 -6.70 -5.55 -5.66
CA ASN A 106 -6.63 -5.35 -7.10
C ASN A 106 -7.14 -3.96 -7.50
N VAL A 107 -8.34 -3.59 -7.05
CA VAL A 107 -8.92 -2.25 -7.35
C VAL A 107 -8.04 -1.12 -6.81
N ILE A 108 -7.50 -1.26 -5.60
CA ILE A 108 -6.60 -0.27 -5.01
C ILE A 108 -5.31 -0.12 -5.83
N ARG A 109 -4.70 -1.24 -6.24
CA ARG A 109 -3.45 -1.21 -7.02
C ARG A 109 -3.65 -0.51 -8.36
N ASP A 110 -4.74 -0.84 -9.06
CA ASP A 110 -5.10 -0.22 -10.34
C ASP A 110 -5.32 1.29 -10.18
N GLU A 111 -6.09 1.69 -9.17
CA GLU A 111 -6.43 3.10 -8.96
C GLU A 111 -5.22 3.94 -8.50
N LEU A 112 -4.37 3.41 -7.62
CA LEU A 112 -3.13 4.09 -7.24
C LEU A 112 -2.17 4.23 -8.43
N SER A 113 -2.01 3.16 -9.24
CA SER A 113 -1.17 3.20 -10.44
C SER A 113 -1.69 4.25 -11.42
N ARG A 114 -3.00 4.30 -11.65
CA ARG A 114 -3.65 5.27 -12.54
C ARG A 114 -3.42 6.70 -12.04
N ILE A 115 -3.75 6.98 -10.77
CA ILE A 115 -3.61 8.31 -10.16
C ILE A 115 -2.17 8.82 -10.26
N VAL A 116 -1.19 7.97 -9.92
CA VAL A 116 0.21 8.39 -9.97
C VAL A 116 0.66 8.61 -11.41
N SER A 117 0.30 7.71 -12.33
CA SER A 117 0.67 7.87 -13.76
C SER A 117 0.12 9.15 -14.37
N GLU A 118 -1.13 9.51 -14.06
CA GLU A 118 -1.74 10.76 -14.54
C GLU A 118 -1.06 11.99 -13.95
N ARG A 119 -0.77 11.98 -12.66
CA ARG A 119 -0.12 13.11 -11.97
C ARG A 119 1.36 13.27 -12.32
N ALA A 120 2.05 12.19 -12.63
CA ALA A 120 3.46 12.22 -13.01
C ALA A 120 3.74 13.04 -14.28
N ALA A 121 2.71 13.36 -15.08
CA ALA A 121 2.81 14.29 -16.20
C ALA A 121 3.14 15.73 -15.75
N ASP A 122 2.69 16.12 -14.55
CA ASP A 122 2.86 17.47 -13.99
C ASP A 122 3.78 17.49 -12.74
N ASP A 123 4.08 16.32 -12.17
CA ASP A 123 4.90 16.14 -10.96
C ASP A 123 5.99 15.09 -11.22
N GLU A 124 7.16 15.55 -11.66
CA GLU A 124 8.32 14.69 -11.98
C GLU A 124 8.90 13.95 -10.77
N ASN A 125 8.52 14.36 -9.55
CA ASN A 125 9.01 13.80 -8.29
C ASN A 125 7.99 12.85 -7.64
N LEU A 126 6.94 12.43 -8.37
CA LEU A 126 5.94 11.48 -7.91
C LEU A 126 6.16 10.12 -8.57
N TYR A 127 6.35 9.09 -7.75
CA TYR A 127 6.70 7.74 -8.20
C TYR A 127 5.70 6.72 -7.70
N TYR A 128 5.57 5.62 -8.44
CA TYR A 128 4.76 4.46 -8.07
C TYR A 128 5.62 3.21 -7.94
N LEU A 129 5.40 2.44 -6.87
CA LEU A 129 5.91 1.09 -6.72
C LEU A 129 4.74 0.13 -6.48
N ASP A 130 4.61 -0.87 -7.35
CA ASP A 130 3.66 -1.97 -7.13
C ASP A 130 4.14 -2.80 -5.94
N GLY A 131 3.31 -2.90 -4.89
CA GLY A 131 3.62 -3.66 -3.70
C GLY A 131 3.85 -5.15 -3.97
N ARG A 132 3.36 -5.68 -5.09
CA ARG A 132 3.61 -7.09 -5.49
C ARG A 132 5.06 -7.36 -5.88
N GLU A 133 5.82 -6.33 -6.24
CA GLU A 133 7.28 -6.45 -6.44
C GLU A 133 8.02 -6.65 -5.11
N LEU A 134 7.42 -6.20 -4.00
CA LEU A 134 7.96 -6.42 -2.65
C LEU A 134 7.59 -7.80 -2.10
N TYR A 135 6.32 -8.20 -2.28
CA TYR A 135 5.82 -9.51 -1.90
C TYR A 135 4.62 -9.87 -2.77
N GLY A 136 4.79 -10.90 -3.60
CA GLY A 136 3.86 -11.32 -4.64
C GLY A 136 3.54 -12.81 -4.61
N GLN A 137 2.92 -13.30 -5.68
CA GLN A 137 2.35 -14.66 -5.74
C GLN A 137 3.42 -15.74 -5.50
N ALA A 138 4.60 -15.58 -6.08
CA ALA A 138 5.71 -16.51 -5.92
C ALA A 138 6.15 -16.62 -4.45
N ASP A 139 6.20 -15.49 -3.75
CA ASP A 139 6.65 -15.44 -2.36
C ASP A 139 5.62 -16.08 -1.40
N THR A 140 4.33 -16.01 -1.72
CA THR A 140 3.29 -16.63 -0.86
C THR A 140 3.39 -18.14 -0.77
N ALA A 141 3.95 -18.80 -1.79
CA ALA A 141 4.16 -20.24 -1.81
C ALA A 141 5.26 -20.67 -0.82
N ASP A 142 6.33 -19.88 -0.72
CA ASP A 142 7.50 -20.18 0.11
C ASP A 142 7.41 -19.54 1.51
N LEU A 143 6.76 -18.39 1.61
CA LEU A 143 6.63 -17.55 2.80
C LEU A 143 5.16 -17.12 2.99
N PRO A 144 4.24 -18.04 3.31
CA PRO A 144 2.83 -17.72 3.51
C PRO A 144 2.62 -16.78 4.71
N LEU A 145 1.60 -15.93 4.63
CA LEU A 145 1.18 -15.07 5.75
C LEU A 145 0.59 -15.96 6.87
N PRO A 146 1.15 -15.99 8.10
CA PRO A 146 0.75 -16.97 9.12
C PRO A 146 -0.72 -16.90 9.54
N ASP A 147 -1.30 -15.70 9.53
CA ASP A 147 -2.70 -15.42 9.87
C ASP A 147 -3.52 -14.97 8.65
N ASP A 148 -2.99 -15.22 7.46
CA ASP A 148 -3.51 -14.79 6.16
C ASP A 148 -3.45 -13.28 5.86
N ILE A 149 -2.89 -12.45 6.77
CA ILE A 149 -2.80 -10.98 6.61
C ILE A 149 -1.40 -10.42 6.81
N HIS A 150 -0.72 -10.83 7.88
CA HIS A 150 0.49 -10.19 8.35
C HIS A 150 1.73 -10.97 7.90
N PRO A 151 2.75 -10.29 7.35
CA PRO A 151 4.06 -10.91 7.14
C PRO A 151 4.70 -11.32 8.47
N ASP A 152 5.41 -12.45 8.50
CA ASP A 152 6.26 -12.79 9.63
C ASP A 152 7.63 -12.08 9.54
N ALA A 153 8.54 -12.41 10.45
CA ALA A 153 9.87 -11.80 10.49
C ALA A 153 10.70 -12.07 9.22
N ALA A 154 10.62 -13.26 8.64
CA ALA A 154 11.36 -13.62 7.43
C ALA A 154 10.78 -12.89 6.21
N THR A 155 9.46 -12.87 6.09
CA THR A 155 8.76 -12.14 5.02
C THR A 155 8.98 -10.62 5.15
N HIS A 156 8.99 -10.07 6.36
CA HIS A 156 9.35 -8.66 6.57
C HIS A 156 10.77 -8.33 6.12
N ARG A 157 11.74 -9.22 6.36
CA ARG A 157 13.12 -9.05 5.88
C ARG A 157 13.17 -9.00 4.36
N LEU A 158 12.56 -9.97 3.69
CA LEU A 158 12.48 -10.02 2.22
C LEU A 158 11.91 -8.73 1.64
N ILE A 159 10.77 -8.27 2.19
CA ILE A 159 10.11 -7.03 1.78
C ILE A 159 11.06 -5.82 1.96
N GLY A 160 11.77 -5.76 3.09
CA GLY A 160 12.70 -4.67 3.39
C GLY A 160 13.90 -4.64 2.43
N GLU A 161 14.50 -5.80 2.15
CA GLU A 161 15.62 -5.94 1.21
C GLU A 161 15.21 -5.50 -0.20
N ARG A 162 14.09 -6.01 -0.71
CA ARG A 162 13.56 -5.60 -2.03
C ARG A 162 13.17 -4.13 -2.07
N PHE A 163 12.60 -3.58 -0.99
CA PHE A 163 12.29 -2.15 -0.95
C PHE A 163 13.57 -1.30 -1.03
N ALA A 164 14.63 -1.69 -0.31
CA ALA A 164 15.91 -0.99 -0.39
C ALA A 164 16.46 -1.02 -1.82
N GLU A 165 16.44 -2.18 -2.48
CA GLU A 165 16.89 -2.31 -3.87
C GLU A 165 16.03 -1.47 -4.84
N LEU A 166 14.70 -1.62 -4.80
CA LEU A 166 13.81 -0.99 -5.77
C LEU A 166 13.66 0.52 -5.58
N ALA A 167 13.70 1.01 -4.33
CA ALA A 167 13.50 2.43 -4.06
C ALA A 167 14.81 3.24 -4.14
N PHE A 168 15.96 2.66 -3.77
CA PHE A 168 17.22 3.40 -3.63
C PHE A 168 18.31 3.04 -4.64
N ALA A 169 18.18 1.94 -5.41
CA ALA A 169 19.15 1.61 -6.44
C ALA A 169 18.72 2.12 -7.84
N ASP A 170 19.70 2.25 -8.75
CA ASP A 170 19.52 2.55 -10.18
C ASP A 170 18.56 3.72 -10.51
N ARG A 171 17.35 3.40 -10.98
CA ARG A 171 16.28 4.34 -11.39
C ARG A 171 15.14 4.38 -10.38
N GLY A 172 15.38 3.90 -9.15
CA GLY A 172 14.45 3.99 -8.04
C GLY A 172 14.13 5.43 -7.68
N ALA A 173 12.97 5.66 -7.06
CA ALA A 173 12.48 6.99 -6.70
C ALA A 173 13.46 7.84 -5.89
N PHE A 174 14.41 7.19 -5.20
CA PHE A 174 15.37 7.82 -4.30
C PHE A 174 16.83 7.64 -4.74
N ALA A 175 17.08 7.15 -5.96
CA ALA A 175 18.41 6.74 -6.42
C ALA A 175 19.48 7.86 -6.37
N ASP A 176 19.13 9.09 -6.77
CA ASP A 176 20.06 10.23 -6.76
C ASP A 176 20.41 10.74 -5.35
N ARG A 177 19.80 10.17 -4.30
CA ARG A 177 20.00 10.54 -2.89
C ARG A 177 20.43 9.36 -2.02
N GLY A 178 20.73 8.20 -2.62
CA GLY A 178 21.28 7.03 -1.92
C GLY A 178 22.69 7.23 -1.35
N ALA A 179 23.37 8.33 -1.69
CA ALA A 179 24.65 8.73 -1.11
C ALA A 179 24.47 9.43 0.26
N PHE A 180 23.78 8.79 1.20
CA PHE A 180 23.92 9.14 2.62
C PHE A 180 25.07 8.31 3.21
N GLY A 181 26.29 8.79 3.00
CA GLY A 181 27.49 8.17 3.56
C GLY A 181 28.78 8.68 2.92
N ASP A 182 29.20 9.88 3.32
CA ASP A 182 30.61 10.28 3.49
C ASP A 182 30.72 11.15 4.75
#